data_AF-A0A6N6TB83-F1
#
_entry.id   AF-A0A6N6TB83-F1
#
_cell.length_a   1.000
_cell.length_b   1.000
_cell.length_c   1.000
_cell.angle_alpha   90.00
_cell.angle_beta   90.00
_cell.angle_gamma   90.00
#
_symmetry.space_group_name_H-M   'P 1'
#
loop_
_entity.id
_entity.type
_entity.pdbx_description
1 polymer ?
#
loop_
_entity_poly.entity_id
_entity_poly.type
_entity_poly.pdbx_seq_one_letter_code
_entity_poly.pdbx_strand_id
1 'polypeptide(L)'
;MPFIGNAIPDRSDPTSYDARRTLFAAVAGLLAAVLALTLVGLAHPPDPDSASAEGATGEQETALAQWEALWANIDRRGEAALQPERSDSSLRSAGDTVFMRYRNLWRDVDETTRRAFQMAALTNDPDAKIARLQPLATAGPAPIRSRALAEIARIRLRQRALDDARANARQALAIPGLEPRFMADAYFILGYAALEARDLDGAETALAEAVARDPGFWDARQTQLLVLSRQLGQPRQATAACINRTRLMIENLSALPTLAQDRTQFRDIADRFAAQSARANPAFSLLSGLGYLWAGDRDKARAALAETGKARGALPRRCEALLVAKAEELLARGF
;
A
#
# COMPACT_ATOMS: atom_id res chain seq x y z
N MET A 1 -48.31 -64.91 2.84
CA MET A 1 -49.61 -64.21 2.68
C MET A 1 -49.64 -63.56 1.30
N PRO A 2 -50.77 -63.61 0.59
CA PRO A 2 -50.82 -63.52 -0.87
C PRO A 2 -50.87 -62.09 -1.42
N PHE A 3 -50.36 -61.98 -2.65
CA PHE A 3 -50.46 -60.84 -3.57
C PHE A 3 -51.93 -60.52 -3.91
N ILE A 4 -52.32 -59.24 -3.83
CA ILE A 4 -53.51 -58.70 -4.49
C ILE A 4 -53.03 -57.63 -5.46
N GLY A 5 -53.05 -57.97 -6.75
CA GLY A 5 -52.85 -57.03 -7.84
C GLY A 5 -54.15 -56.30 -8.15
N ASN A 6 -54.11 -54.97 -8.14
CA ASN A 6 -55.18 -54.14 -8.68
C ASN A 6 -54.71 -53.58 -10.03
N ALA A 7 -55.46 -53.91 -11.08
CA ALA A 7 -55.28 -53.39 -12.42
C ALA A 7 -55.62 -51.89 -12.45
N ILE A 8 -54.71 -51.09 -13.03
CA ILE A 8 -54.92 -49.66 -13.29
C ILE A 8 -55.49 -49.54 -14.72
N PRO A 9 -56.66 -48.90 -14.91
CA PRO A 9 -57.19 -48.65 -16.24
C PRO A 9 -56.41 -47.55 -16.95
N ASP A 10 -55.95 -47.87 -18.15
CA ASP A 10 -55.33 -46.97 -19.12
C ASP A 10 -56.40 -46.04 -19.70
N ARG A 11 -56.24 -44.74 -19.47
CA ARG A 11 -57.09 -43.68 -20.01
C ARG A 11 -56.19 -42.61 -20.60
N SER A 12 -55.76 -42.85 -21.84
CA SER A 12 -55.05 -41.87 -22.65
C SER A 12 -56.07 -40.96 -23.35
N ASP A 13 -56.26 -39.75 -22.83
CA ASP A 13 -56.92 -38.62 -23.51
C ASP A 13 -55.87 -37.84 -24.32
N PRO A 14 -55.89 -37.86 -25.66
CA PRO A 14 -54.88 -37.22 -26.47
C PRO A 14 -55.36 -35.86 -26.99
N THR A 15 -55.57 -34.86 -26.12
CA THR A 15 -55.72 -33.44 -26.57
C THR A 15 -55.44 -32.40 -25.47
N SER A 16 -54.62 -32.71 -24.46
CA SER A 16 -54.11 -31.64 -23.58
C SER A 16 -52.96 -30.91 -24.28
N TYR A 17 -53.24 -29.77 -24.88
CA TYR A 17 -52.23 -28.81 -25.34
C TYR A 17 -51.28 -28.53 -24.15
N ASP A 18 -50.07 -29.09 -24.23
CA ASP A 18 -49.15 -29.20 -23.10
C ASP A 18 -48.50 -27.85 -22.84
N ALA A 19 -49.20 -27.00 -22.07
CA ALA A 19 -48.75 -25.67 -21.64
C ALA A 19 -47.36 -25.70 -20.96
N ARG A 20 -46.90 -26.88 -20.56
CA ARG A 20 -45.53 -27.08 -20.06
C ARG A 20 -44.49 -26.94 -21.17
N ARG A 21 -44.77 -27.41 -22.40
CA ARG A 21 -43.82 -27.28 -23.53
C ARG A 21 -43.58 -25.83 -23.93
N THR A 22 -44.61 -24.99 -23.92
CA THR A 22 -44.47 -23.56 -24.22
C THR A 22 -43.71 -22.82 -23.12
N LEU A 23 -43.94 -23.16 -21.85
CA LEU A 23 -43.19 -22.62 -20.72
C LEU A 23 -41.70 -23.00 -20.79
N PHE A 24 -41.38 -24.28 -21.08
CA PHE A 24 -39.99 -24.74 -21.21
C PHE A 24 -39.25 -24.04 -22.35
N ALA A 25 -39.90 -23.85 -23.50
CA ALA A 25 -39.30 -23.12 -24.63
C ALA A 25 -39.01 -21.66 -24.29
N ALA A 26 -39.93 -20.98 -23.58
CA ALA A 26 -39.74 -19.60 -23.15
C ALA A 26 -38.59 -19.46 -22.15
N VAL A 27 -38.50 -20.35 -21.16
CA VAL A 27 -37.41 -20.36 -20.16
C VAL A 27 -36.06 -20.65 -20.82
N ALA A 28 -36.00 -21.61 -21.75
CA ALA A 28 -34.78 -21.92 -22.49
C ALA A 28 -34.32 -20.73 -23.35
N GLY A 29 -35.23 -20.02 -24.01
CA GLY A 29 -34.92 -18.81 -24.75
C GLY A 29 -34.38 -17.68 -23.87
N LEU A 30 -34.98 -17.48 -22.69
CA LEU A 30 -34.53 -16.48 -21.71
C LEU A 30 -33.14 -16.81 -21.15
N LEU A 31 -32.89 -18.08 -20.82
CA LEU A 31 -31.57 -18.53 -20.38
C LEU A 31 -30.51 -18.39 -21.49
N ALA A 32 -30.85 -18.71 -22.73
CA ALA A 32 -29.95 -18.50 -23.86
C ALA A 32 -29.64 -17.02 -24.10
N ALA A 33 -30.63 -16.13 -23.95
CA ALA A 33 -30.44 -14.69 -24.05
C ALA A 33 -29.57 -14.14 -22.91
N VAL A 34 -29.79 -14.59 -21.66
CA VAL A 34 -28.94 -14.24 -20.52
C VAL A 34 -27.52 -14.75 -20.73
N LEU A 35 -27.34 -15.98 -21.22
CA LEU A 35 -26.03 -16.55 -21.53
C LEU A 35 -25.33 -15.77 -22.66
N ALA A 36 -26.05 -15.38 -23.71
CA ALA A 36 -25.51 -14.57 -24.79
C ALA A 36 -25.09 -13.18 -24.28
N LEU A 37 -25.91 -12.54 -23.45
CA LEU A 37 -25.57 -11.25 -22.83
C LEU A 37 -24.38 -11.35 -21.87
N THR A 38 -24.26 -12.43 -21.09
CA THR A 38 -23.08 -12.64 -20.23
C THR A 38 -21.83 -12.93 -21.07
N LEU A 39 -21.93 -13.72 -22.13
CA LEU A 39 -20.80 -13.95 -23.05
C LEU A 39 -20.38 -12.68 -23.79
N VAL A 40 -21.34 -11.84 -24.23
CA VAL A 40 -21.03 -10.54 -24.86
C VAL A 40 -20.40 -9.58 -23.84
N GLY A 41 -20.92 -9.52 -22.61
CA GLY A 41 -20.35 -8.71 -21.53
C GLY A 41 -18.97 -9.20 -21.07
N LEU A 42 -18.68 -10.50 -21.17
CA LEU A 42 -17.36 -11.07 -20.93
C LEU A 42 -16.40 -10.85 -22.10
N ALA A 43 -16.91 -10.82 -23.34
CA ALA A 43 -16.11 -10.53 -24.53
C ALA A 43 -15.77 -9.04 -24.67
N HIS A 44 -16.63 -8.16 -24.16
CA HIS A 44 -16.44 -6.72 -24.16
C HIS A 44 -16.56 -6.21 -22.72
N PRO A 45 -15.58 -6.51 -21.84
CA PRO A 45 -15.57 -5.90 -20.53
C PRO A 45 -15.65 -4.38 -20.73
N PRO A 46 -16.56 -3.67 -20.05
CA PRO A 46 -16.68 -2.23 -20.18
C PRO A 46 -15.30 -1.62 -20.01
N ASP A 47 -14.90 -0.76 -20.95
CA ASP A 47 -13.60 -0.12 -20.92
C ASP A 47 -13.47 0.57 -19.54
N PRO A 48 -12.56 0.12 -18.67
CA PRO A 48 -12.45 0.66 -17.32
C PRO A 48 -12.20 2.18 -17.32
N ASP A 49 -11.76 2.73 -18.46
CA ASP A 49 -11.53 4.16 -18.65
C ASP A 49 -12.80 4.96 -19.01
N SER A 50 -13.94 4.31 -19.32
CA SER A 50 -15.14 4.99 -19.86
C SER A 50 -16.11 5.56 -18.81
N ALA A 51 -16.06 5.12 -17.56
CA ALA A 51 -17.08 5.45 -16.55
C ALA A 51 -16.79 6.70 -15.70
N SER A 52 -15.72 7.46 -15.98
CA SER A 52 -15.27 8.56 -15.09
C SER A 52 -14.62 9.73 -15.82
N ALA A 53 -15.04 10.01 -17.06
CA ALA A 53 -14.30 10.84 -18.01
C ALA A 53 -14.13 12.33 -17.62
N GLU A 54 -15.03 12.94 -16.85
CA GLU A 54 -14.94 14.39 -16.57
C GLU A 54 -14.08 14.75 -15.34
N GLY A 55 -14.00 13.87 -14.33
CA GLY A 55 -13.14 14.07 -13.16
C GLY A 55 -11.76 13.41 -13.27
N ALA A 56 -11.66 12.32 -14.03
CA ALA A 56 -10.42 11.55 -14.15
C ALA A 56 -9.33 12.25 -14.97
N THR A 57 -9.69 13.21 -15.83
CA THR A 57 -8.72 13.92 -16.69
C THR A 57 -7.78 14.81 -15.88
N GLY A 58 -8.31 15.64 -14.97
CA GLY A 58 -7.49 16.55 -14.15
C GLY A 58 -6.56 15.83 -13.17
N GLU A 59 -7.05 14.78 -12.50
CA GLU A 59 -6.21 13.95 -11.61
C GLU A 59 -5.11 13.23 -12.38
N GLN A 60 -5.43 12.72 -13.57
CA GLN A 60 -4.47 12.04 -14.43
C GLN A 60 -3.41 12.99 -14.98
N GLU A 61 -3.78 14.20 -15.39
CA GLU A 61 -2.83 15.25 -15.80
C GLU A 61 -1.90 15.63 -14.65
N THR A 62 -2.45 15.78 -13.45
CA THR A 62 -1.66 16.06 -12.24
C THR A 62 -0.68 14.92 -11.95
N ALA A 63 -1.13 13.66 -12.00
CA ALA A 63 -0.28 12.50 -11.78
C ALA A 63 0.83 12.38 -12.84
N LEU A 64 0.53 12.71 -14.10
CA LEU A 64 1.51 12.71 -15.19
C LEU A 64 2.56 13.82 -15.01
N ALA A 65 2.14 15.03 -14.68
CA ALA A 65 3.06 16.14 -14.40
C ALA A 65 4.00 15.81 -13.23
N GLN A 66 3.48 15.18 -12.18
CA GLN A 66 4.30 14.72 -11.05
C GLN A 66 5.27 13.59 -11.43
N TRP A 67 4.86 12.66 -12.29
CA TRP A 67 5.72 11.62 -12.84
C TRP A 67 6.87 12.21 -13.66
N GLU A 68 6.59 13.16 -14.54
CA GLU A 68 7.60 13.86 -15.34
C GLU A 68 8.55 14.67 -14.47
N ALA A 69 8.03 15.38 -13.45
CA ALA A 69 8.83 16.13 -12.50
C ALA A 69 9.79 15.23 -11.71
N LEU A 70 9.35 14.04 -11.30
CA LEU A 70 10.20 13.05 -10.62
C LEU A 70 11.40 12.67 -11.51
N TRP A 71 11.15 12.28 -12.76
CA TRP A 71 12.22 11.86 -13.67
C TRP A 71 13.13 13.01 -14.08
N ALA A 72 12.59 14.21 -14.31
CA ALA A 72 13.41 15.39 -14.58
C ALA A 72 14.33 15.75 -13.39
N ASN A 73 13.88 15.50 -12.16
CA ASN A 73 14.71 15.67 -10.97
C ASN A 73 15.82 14.59 -10.91
N ILE A 74 15.46 13.32 -11.12
CA ILE A 74 16.41 12.19 -11.20
C ILE A 74 17.48 12.45 -12.27
N ASP A 75 17.09 12.88 -13.47
CA ASP A 75 18.03 13.15 -14.56
C ASP A 75 19.00 14.29 -14.22
N ARG A 76 18.51 15.34 -13.54
CA ARG A 76 19.33 16.52 -13.22
C ARG A 76 20.33 16.25 -12.11
N ARG A 77 19.94 15.52 -11.07
CA ARG A 77 20.73 15.36 -9.85
C ARG A 77 21.28 13.94 -9.68
N GLY A 78 20.95 12.99 -10.57
CA GLY A 78 21.32 11.59 -10.47
C GLY A 78 20.83 10.97 -9.16
N GLU A 79 21.68 10.15 -8.52
CA GLU A 79 21.39 9.64 -7.16
C GLU A 79 21.15 10.77 -6.15
N ALA A 80 21.78 11.93 -6.32
CA ALA A 80 21.59 13.06 -5.40
C ALA A 80 20.20 13.71 -5.53
N ALA A 81 19.42 13.43 -6.57
CA ALA A 81 18.00 13.85 -6.68
C ALA A 81 17.13 13.19 -5.61
N LEU A 82 17.57 11.99 -5.23
CA LEU A 82 16.85 11.01 -4.44
C LEU A 82 17.35 10.97 -3.01
N GLN A 83 18.54 11.52 -2.79
CA GLN A 83 19.03 11.83 -1.46
C GLN A 83 18.35 13.10 -0.98
N PRO A 84 17.64 13.05 0.15
CA PRO A 84 17.28 14.28 0.80
C PRO A 84 18.53 15.08 1.13
N GLU A 85 18.44 16.41 1.11
CA GLU A 85 19.60 17.25 1.32
C GLU A 85 20.31 16.85 2.62
N ARG A 86 21.63 16.61 2.59
CA ARG A 86 22.41 16.20 3.78
C ARG A 86 22.30 17.21 4.93
N SER A 87 21.93 18.46 4.62
CA SER A 87 21.61 19.53 5.56
C SER A 87 20.25 19.36 6.25
N ASP A 88 19.36 18.52 5.73
CA ASP A 88 18.04 18.30 6.31
C ASP A 88 18.13 17.36 7.53
N SER A 89 18.26 17.98 8.70
CA SER A 89 18.28 17.28 9.98
C SER A 89 16.98 16.51 10.27
N SER A 90 15.90 16.75 9.53
CA SER A 90 14.64 16.01 9.67
C SER A 90 14.74 14.57 9.14
N LEU A 91 15.83 14.20 8.45
CA LEU A 91 15.91 12.93 7.70
C LEU A 91 16.98 11.97 8.22
N ARG A 92 17.61 12.28 9.35
CA ARG A 92 18.49 11.33 10.04
C ARG A 92 17.67 10.21 10.66
N SER A 93 17.93 8.97 10.23
CA SER A 93 17.46 7.77 10.94
C SER A 93 17.99 7.80 12.36
N ALA A 94 17.10 7.58 13.31
CA ALA A 94 17.36 7.89 14.69
C ALA A 94 16.91 6.76 15.64
N GLY A 95 16.55 5.61 15.07
CA GLY A 95 16.27 4.39 15.83
C GLY A 95 14.90 4.36 16.48
N ASP A 96 14.45 3.15 16.81
CA ASP A 96 13.05 2.81 17.13
C ASP A 96 12.66 2.98 18.62
N THR A 97 13.58 3.43 19.47
CA THR A 97 13.28 3.59 20.90
C THR A 97 12.66 4.96 21.20
N VAL A 98 11.92 5.02 22.31
CA VAL A 98 10.96 6.05 22.72
C VAL A 98 11.46 7.51 22.62
N PHE A 99 12.77 7.75 22.54
CA PHE A 99 13.34 9.09 22.38
C PHE A 99 14.48 9.20 21.38
N MET A 100 14.98 8.09 20.86
CA MET A 100 16.19 8.13 20.06
C MET A 100 15.92 8.67 18.67
N ARG A 101 14.69 8.50 18.16
CA ARG A 101 14.31 8.97 16.83
C ARG A 101 14.46 10.48 16.62
N TYR A 102 14.41 11.27 17.67
CA TYR A 102 14.53 12.71 17.55
C TYR A 102 15.60 13.21 18.51
N ARG A 103 16.88 12.98 18.14
CA ARG A 103 18.08 13.18 18.98
C ARG A 103 18.25 14.60 19.58
N ASN A 104 17.42 15.58 19.21
CA ASN A 104 17.43 16.94 19.78
C ASN A 104 16.05 17.46 20.19
N LEU A 105 14.99 16.69 19.94
CA LEU A 105 13.61 17.15 20.09
C LEU A 105 13.09 16.92 21.53
N TRP A 106 13.94 16.31 22.36
CA TRP A 106 13.67 15.94 23.74
C TRP A 106 14.73 16.48 24.72
N ARG A 107 15.43 17.56 24.36
CA ARG A 107 16.48 18.15 25.21
C ARG A 107 15.95 18.60 26.58
N ASP A 108 14.70 19.04 26.62
CA ASP A 108 14.07 19.60 27.83
C ASP A 108 13.15 18.61 28.58
N VAL A 109 13.34 17.30 28.38
CA VAL A 109 12.59 16.28 29.15
C VAL A 109 13.24 16.08 30.50
N ASP A 110 12.46 16.34 31.56
CA ASP A 110 12.88 16.14 32.94
C ASP A 110 13.29 14.68 33.23
N GLU A 111 14.12 14.49 34.25
CA GLU A 111 14.68 13.19 34.59
C GLU A 111 13.59 12.16 34.96
N THR A 112 12.52 12.59 35.63
CA THR A 112 11.42 11.71 36.06
C THR A 112 10.70 11.15 34.84
N THR A 113 10.34 12.01 33.88
CA THR A 113 9.71 11.60 32.62
C THR A 113 10.62 10.66 31.83
N ARG A 114 11.91 10.98 31.70
CA ARG A 114 12.89 10.13 31.00
C ARG A 114 12.98 8.75 31.64
N ARG A 115 13.07 8.68 32.97
CA ARG A 115 13.15 7.44 33.73
C ARG A 115 11.89 6.60 33.55
N ALA A 116 10.70 7.21 33.56
CA ALA A 116 9.44 6.50 33.37
C ALA A 116 9.39 5.77 32.01
N PHE A 117 9.79 6.43 30.93
CA PHE A 117 9.89 5.80 29.61
C PHE A 117 10.98 4.74 29.51
N GLN A 118 12.15 4.95 30.14
CA GLN A 118 13.20 3.93 30.21
C GLN A 118 12.70 2.67 30.93
N MET A 119 12.03 2.83 32.07
CA MET A 119 11.45 1.72 32.82
C MET A 119 10.35 1.01 32.02
N ALA A 120 9.50 1.75 31.29
CA ALA A 120 8.52 1.15 30.38
C ALA A 120 9.20 0.36 29.25
N ALA A 121 10.29 0.89 28.67
CA ALA A 121 11.04 0.18 27.62
C ALA A 121 11.66 -1.13 28.12
N LEU A 122 12.20 -1.15 29.34
CA LEU A 122 12.84 -2.31 29.98
C LEU A 122 11.85 -3.34 30.54
N THR A 123 10.59 -2.97 30.74
CA THR A 123 9.56 -3.91 31.16
C THR A 123 9.29 -4.91 30.03
N ASN A 124 8.85 -6.14 30.31
CA ASN A 124 8.40 -7.10 29.27
C ASN A 124 6.89 -7.35 29.31
N ASP A 125 6.26 -7.17 30.47
CA ASP A 125 4.82 -7.25 30.64
C ASP A 125 4.12 -6.03 30.00
N PRO A 126 3.27 -6.23 28.97
CA PRO A 126 2.62 -5.13 28.27
C PRO A 126 1.67 -4.31 29.16
N ASP A 127 0.99 -4.92 30.13
CA ASP A 127 0.05 -4.18 30.98
C ASP A 127 0.82 -3.32 31.99
N ALA A 128 1.90 -3.84 32.55
CA ALA A 128 2.83 -3.09 33.38
C ALA A 128 3.54 -1.96 32.61
N LYS A 129 3.74 -2.07 31.29
CA LYS A 129 4.20 -0.95 30.45
C LYS A 129 3.15 0.13 30.34
N ILE A 130 1.92 -0.24 29.99
CA ILE A 130 0.82 0.70 29.82
C ILE A 130 0.57 1.45 31.14
N ALA A 131 0.55 0.74 32.27
CA ALA A 131 0.39 1.33 33.59
C ALA A 131 1.47 2.40 33.91
N ARG A 132 2.72 2.18 33.46
CA ARG A 132 3.81 3.16 33.62
C ARG A 132 3.69 4.37 32.69
N LEU A 133 3.13 4.18 31.49
CA LEU A 133 2.96 5.24 30.50
C LEU A 133 1.70 6.07 30.74
N GLN A 134 0.69 5.51 31.41
CA GLN A 134 -0.61 6.16 31.60
C GLN A 134 -0.52 7.53 32.30
N PRO A 135 0.26 7.73 33.38
CA PRO A 135 0.40 9.05 34.00
C PRO A 135 0.95 10.10 33.03
N LEU A 136 1.90 9.72 32.18
CA LEU A 136 2.49 10.60 31.17
C LEU A 136 1.49 10.94 30.06
N ALA A 137 0.67 9.97 29.63
CA ALA A 137 -0.38 10.15 28.63
C ALA A 137 -1.50 11.09 29.10
N THR A 138 -1.80 11.09 30.40
CA THR A 138 -2.87 11.91 31.00
C THR A 138 -2.39 13.29 31.40
N ALA A 139 -1.27 13.39 32.14
CA ALA A 139 -0.88 14.61 32.85
C ALA A 139 0.43 15.25 32.34
N GLY A 140 1.12 14.62 31.37
CA GLY A 140 2.34 15.18 30.81
C GLY A 140 2.12 16.48 30.01
N PRO A 141 3.19 17.21 29.68
CA PRO A 141 3.11 18.26 28.66
C PRO A 141 2.77 17.65 27.28
N ALA A 142 2.26 18.46 26.35
CA ALA A 142 1.71 18.00 25.07
C ALA A 142 2.60 17.01 24.29
N PRO A 143 3.91 17.27 24.06
CA PRO A 143 4.80 16.31 23.39
C PRO A 143 4.90 14.97 24.12
N ILE A 144 5.00 15.01 25.46
CA ILE A 144 5.12 13.81 26.30
C ILE A 144 3.84 12.99 26.28
N ARG A 145 2.68 13.64 26.36
CA ARG A 145 1.37 12.97 26.23
C ARG A 145 1.24 12.28 24.90
N SER A 146 1.56 12.97 23.80
CA SER A 146 1.49 12.41 22.46
C SER A 146 2.39 11.19 22.31
N ARG A 147 3.63 11.29 22.81
CA ARG A 147 4.56 10.16 22.79
C ARG A 147 4.09 8.97 23.63
N ALA A 148 3.60 9.22 24.85
CA ALA A 148 3.09 8.16 25.71
C ALA A 148 1.88 7.44 25.07
N LEU A 149 0.95 8.19 24.47
CA LEU A 149 -0.19 7.62 23.73
C LEU A 149 0.25 6.81 22.51
N ALA A 150 1.22 7.30 21.73
CA ALA A 150 1.77 6.55 20.59
C ALA A 150 2.44 5.23 21.05
N GLU A 151 3.18 5.23 22.15
CA GLU A 151 3.78 4.01 22.69
C GLU A 151 2.74 3.03 23.25
N ILE A 152 1.70 3.52 23.93
CA ILE A 152 0.56 2.68 24.36
C ILE A 152 -0.10 2.05 23.13
N ALA A 153 -0.35 2.84 22.08
CA ALA A 153 -0.94 2.34 20.85
C ALA A 153 -0.09 1.26 20.18
N ARG A 154 1.24 1.41 20.17
CA ARG A 154 2.19 0.41 19.67
C ARG A 154 2.18 -0.88 20.51
N ILE A 155 2.05 -0.78 21.83
CA ILE A 155 1.87 -1.95 22.70
C ILE A 155 0.58 -2.68 22.34
N ARG A 156 -0.53 -1.95 22.16
CA ARG A 156 -1.83 -2.52 21.74
C ARG A 156 -1.76 -3.20 20.36
N LEU A 157 -1.01 -2.66 19.40
CA LEU A 157 -0.77 -3.34 18.12
C LEU A 157 -0.10 -4.69 18.30
N ARG A 158 0.94 -4.78 19.14
CA ARG A 158 1.63 -6.05 19.43
C ARG A 158 0.71 -7.07 20.11
N GLN A 159 -0.23 -6.59 20.93
CA GLN A 159 -1.29 -7.42 21.53
C GLN A 159 -2.43 -7.77 20.56
N ARG A 160 -2.38 -7.31 19.29
CA ARG A 160 -3.46 -7.44 18.29
C ARG A 160 -4.78 -6.75 18.69
N ALA A 161 -4.74 -5.83 19.66
CA ALA A 161 -5.88 -4.99 20.05
C ALA A 161 -5.97 -3.77 19.11
N LEU A 162 -6.41 -4.00 17.86
CA LEU A 162 -6.36 -3.01 16.78
C LEU A 162 -7.20 -1.75 17.07
N ASP A 163 -8.38 -1.91 17.67
CA ASP A 163 -9.25 -0.77 17.96
C ASP A 163 -8.70 0.12 19.08
N ASP A 164 -8.13 -0.49 20.14
CA ASP A 164 -7.43 0.25 21.19
C ASP A 164 -6.20 0.97 20.65
N ALA A 165 -5.45 0.33 19.75
CA ALA A 165 -4.31 0.97 19.09
C ALA A 165 -4.75 2.20 18.30
N ARG A 166 -5.81 2.08 17.49
CA ARG A 166 -6.36 3.21 16.73
C ARG A 166 -6.88 4.32 17.64
N ALA A 167 -7.56 3.97 18.72
CA ALA A 167 -8.09 4.94 19.68
C ALA A 167 -6.95 5.76 20.31
N ASN A 168 -5.90 5.10 20.80
CA ASN A 168 -4.75 5.78 21.39
C ASN A 168 -3.97 6.63 20.35
N ALA A 169 -3.80 6.13 19.12
CA ALA A 169 -3.16 6.91 18.06
C ALA A 169 -3.97 8.16 17.68
N ARG A 170 -5.30 8.06 17.58
CA ARG A 170 -6.18 9.21 17.34
C ARG A 170 -6.13 10.21 18.50
N GLN A 171 -6.07 9.74 19.74
CA GLN A 171 -5.89 10.63 20.90
C GLN A 171 -4.55 11.37 20.84
N ALA A 172 -3.47 10.72 20.38
CA ALA A 172 -2.18 11.38 20.21
C ALA A 172 -2.24 12.51 19.17
N LEU A 173 -2.94 12.27 18.04
CA LEU A 173 -3.17 13.26 16.99
C LEU A 173 -4.06 14.44 17.42
N ALA A 174 -4.94 14.21 18.40
CA ALA A 174 -5.85 15.24 18.92
C ALA A 174 -5.18 16.24 19.87
N ILE A 175 -3.91 16.04 20.25
CA ILE A 175 -3.20 16.95 21.13
C ILE A 175 -2.80 18.21 20.34
N PRO A 176 -3.19 19.41 20.79
CA PRO A 176 -2.91 20.66 20.08
C PRO A 176 -1.44 21.08 20.22
N GLY A 177 -0.98 21.87 19.24
CA GLY A 177 0.34 22.52 19.30
C GLY A 177 1.53 21.58 19.11
N LEU A 178 1.31 20.34 18.62
CA LEU A 178 2.39 19.44 18.28
C LEU A 178 3.08 19.85 16.98
N GLU A 179 4.41 19.80 16.98
CA GLU A 179 5.16 19.85 15.73
C GLU A 179 4.76 18.67 14.82
N PRO A 180 4.68 18.88 13.49
CA PRO A 180 4.25 17.85 12.53
C PRO A 180 4.95 16.50 12.73
N ARG A 181 6.26 16.51 13.02
CA ARG A 181 7.06 15.29 13.15
C ARG A 181 6.64 14.38 14.31
N PHE A 182 6.07 14.93 15.38
CA PHE A 182 5.51 14.12 16.48
C PHE A 182 4.28 13.32 16.08
N MET A 183 3.55 13.78 15.06
CA MET A 183 2.34 13.11 14.57
C MET A 183 2.67 11.89 13.71
N ALA A 184 3.88 11.80 13.16
CA ALA A 184 4.27 10.75 12.22
C ALA A 184 4.11 9.34 12.79
N ASP A 185 4.50 9.13 14.05
CA ASP A 185 4.36 7.82 14.72
C ASP A 185 2.89 7.40 14.89
N ALA A 186 2.00 8.34 15.21
CA ALA A 186 0.58 8.05 15.36
C ALA A 186 -0.07 7.70 14.01
N TYR A 187 0.27 8.43 12.95
CA TYR A 187 -0.16 8.08 11.59
C TYR A 187 0.38 6.72 11.13
N PHE A 188 1.64 6.41 11.43
CA PHE A 188 2.22 5.09 11.12
C PHE A 188 1.47 3.96 11.83
N ILE A 189 1.13 4.14 13.11
CA ILE A 189 0.34 3.18 13.88
C ILE A 189 -1.05 2.98 13.27
N LEU A 190 -1.72 4.06 12.83
CA LEU A 190 -2.99 3.97 12.13
C LEU A 190 -2.85 3.20 10.81
N GLY A 191 -1.79 3.47 10.04
CA GLY A 191 -1.50 2.78 8.79
C GLY A 191 -1.24 1.29 8.98
N TYR A 192 -0.46 0.93 10.00
CA TYR A 192 -0.20 -0.47 10.34
C TYR A 192 -1.48 -1.17 10.83
N ALA A 193 -2.28 -0.52 11.67
CA ALA A 193 -3.56 -1.05 12.13
C ALA A 193 -4.58 -1.27 11.00
N ALA A 194 -4.58 -0.39 9.99
CA ALA A 194 -5.40 -0.54 8.78
C ALA A 194 -4.91 -1.71 7.93
N LEU A 195 -3.59 -1.81 7.73
CA LEU A 195 -2.97 -2.91 7.00
C LEU A 195 -3.30 -4.29 7.60
N GLU A 196 -3.21 -4.42 8.93
CA GLU A 196 -3.57 -5.64 9.66
C GLU A 196 -5.06 -5.99 9.52
N ALA A 197 -5.92 -4.98 9.43
CA ALA A 197 -7.34 -5.15 9.14
C ALA A 197 -7.65 -5.33 7.64
N ARG A 198 -6.62 -5.43 6.78
CA ARG A 198 -6.73 -5.54 5.32
C ARG A 198 -7.40 -4.33 4.65
N ASP A 199 -7.45 -3.19 5.32
CA ASP A 199 -7.89 -1.91 4.77
C ASP A 199 -6.68 -1.24 4.09
N LEU A 200 -6.49 -1.53 2.80
CA LEU A 200 -5.34 -1.02 2.05
C LEU A 200 -5.45 0.49 1.75
N ASP A 201 -6.65 1.02 1.58
CA ASP A 201 -6.86 2.45 1.30
C ASP A 201 -6.62 3.29 2.56
N GLY A 202 -7.13 2.83 3.71
CA GLY A 202 -6.82 3.43 5.01
C GLY A 202 -5.34 3.34 5.35
N ALA A 203 -4.67 2.22 5.03
CA ALA A 203 -3.24 2.07 5.21
C ALA A 203 -2.44 3.02 4.31
N GLU A 204 -2.79 3.11 3.02
CA GLU A 204 -2.15 4.00 2.05
C GLU A 204 -2.24 5.47 2.51
N THR A 205 -3.44 5.91 2.90
CA THR A 205 -3.70 7.28 3.38
C THR A 205 -2.90 7.59 4.64
N ALA A 206 -2.97 6.73 5.66
CA ALA A 206 -2.29 6.99 6.93
C ALA A 206 -0.76 6.93 6.81
N LEU A 207 -0.21 6.04 5.98
CA LEU A 207 1.23 5.98 5.74
C LEU A 207 1.73 7.17 4.91
N ALA A 208 0.92 7.67 3.96
CA ALA A 208 1.23 8.89 3.25
C ALA A 208 1.34 10.09 4.21
N GLU A 209 0.40 10.23 5.15
CA GLU A 209 0.51 11.23 6.22
C GLU A 209 1.77 11.01 7.08
N ALA A 210 2.07 9.79 7.49
CA ALA A 210 3.26 9.51 8.29
C ALA A 210 4.56 9.97 7.59
N VAL A 211 4.70 9.68 6.29
CA VAL A 211 5.86 10.08 5.48
C VAL A 211 5.86 11.59 5.20
N ALA A 212 4.71 12.22 4.98
CA ALA A 212 4.62 13.67 4.79
C ALA A 212 5.07 14.45 6.06
N ARG A 213 4.73 13.93 7.24
CA ARG A 213 5.08 14.52 8.53
C ARG A 213 6.52 14.26 8.95
N ASP A 214 7.06 13.10 8.61
CA ASP A 214 8.48 12.78 8.76
C ASP A 214 8.97 12.03 7.52
N PRO A 215 9.57 12.73 6.54
CA PRO A 215 10.07 12.08 5.34
C PRO A 215 11.28 11.16 5.63
N GLY A 216 11.84 11.16 6.84
CA GLY A 216 12.91 10.29 7.29
C GLY A 216 12.38 9.03 7.99
N PHE A 217 11.06 8.83 8.02
CA PHE A 217 10.44 7.66 8.66
C PHE A 217 10.67 6.39 7.86
N TRP A 218 11.80 5.73 8.11
CA TRP A 218 12.15 4.46 7.47
C TRP A 218 11.02 3.43 7.52
N ASP A 219 10.50 3.10 8.71
CA ASP A 219 9.49 2.04 8.84
C ASP A 219 8.17 2.40 8.13
N ALA A 220 7.78 3.68 8.14
CA ALA A 220 6.60 4.12 7.40
C ALA A 220 6.81 4.01 5.89
N ARG A 221 7.98 4.40 5.36
CA ARG A 221 8.29 4.23 3.93
C ARG A 221 8.34 2.76 3.52
N GLN A 222 8.99 1.92 4.31
CA GLN A 222 9.05 0.48 4.05
C GLN A 222 7.66 -0.15 4.06
N THR A 223 6.82 0.23 5.03
CA THR A 223 5.45 -0.26 5.10
C THR A 223 4.61 0.30 3.95
N GLN A 224 4.82 1.55 3.55
CA GLN A 224 4.13 2.16 2.41
C GLN A 224 4.49 1.45 1.11
N LEU A 225 5.75 1.06 0.90
CA LEU A 225 6.15 0.23 -0.26
C LEU A 225 5.36 -1.08 -0.32
N LEU A 226 5.17 -1.76 0.82
CA LEU A 226 4.37 -2.98 0.89
C LEU A 226 2.90 -2.73 0.57
N VAL A 227 2.32 -1.63 1.09
CA VAL A 227 0.92 -1.28 0.82
C VAL A 227 0.73 -0.91 -0.66
N LEU A 228 1.59 -0.08 -1.21
CA LEU A 228 1.57 0.33 -2.61
C LEU A 228 1.76 -0.86 -3.55
N SER A 229 2.62 -1.82 -3.21
CA SER A 229 2.77 -3.03 -4.02
C SER A 229 1.50 -3.89 -4.02
N ARG A 230 0.82 -4.02 -2.87
CA ARG A 230 -0.48 -4.72 -2.80
C ARG A 230 -1.54 -3.99 -3.61
N GLN A 231 -1.58 -2.66 -3.55
CA GLN A 231 -2.50 -1.82 -4.33
C GLN A 231 -2.27 -1.96 -5.82
N LEU A 232 -1.01 -1.91 -6.28
CA LEU A 232 -0.67 -2.12 -7.70
C LEU A 232 -0.96 -3.54 -8.20
N GLY A 233 -1.01 -4.52 -7.29
CA GLY A 233 -1.43 -5.89 -7.60
C GLY A 233 -2.95 -6.06 -7.75
N GLN A 234 -3.76 -5.03 -7.46
CA GLN A 234 -5.20 -5.11 -7.64
C GLN A 234 -5.57 -4.92 -9.12
N PRO A 235 -6.49 -5.74 -9.66
CA PRO A 235 -6.81 -5.76 -11.09
C PRO A 235 -7.59 -4.54 -11.58
N ARG A 236 -8.10 -3.70 -10.67
CA ARG A 236 -8.95 -2.53 -11.01
C ARG A 236 -8.47 -1.33 -10.23
N GLN A 237 -7.78 -0.42 -10.92
CA GLN A 237 -7.39 0.88 -10.38
C GLN A 237 -7.43 1.93 -11.48
N ALA A 238 -7.70 3.18 -11.12
CA ALA A 238 -7.66 4.30 -12.04
C ALA A 238 -6.22 4.54 -12.56
N THR A 239 -6.09 5.03 -13.79
CA THR A 239 -4.80 5.38 -14.38
C THR A 239 -4.01 6.35 -13.50
N ALA A 240 -4.65 7.40 -12.98
CA ALA A 240 -4.01 8.37 -12.09
C ALA A 240 -3.45 7.71 -10.82
N ALA A 241 -4.22 6.82 -10.19
CA ALA A 241 -3.78 6.07 -9.01
C ALA A 241 -2.58 5.16 -9.33
N CYS A 242 -2.60 4.45 -10.47
CA CYS A 242 -1.48 3.61 -10.90
C CYS A 242 -0.18 4.40 -11.09
N ILE A 243 -0.27 5.55 -11.78
CA ILE A 243 0.88 6.44 -12.00
C ILE A 243 1.40 6.96 -10.66
N ASN A 244 0.49 7.49 -9.82
CA ASN A 244 0.86 8.07 -8.53
C ASN A 244 1.48 7.03 -7.59
N ARG A 245 0.91 5.83 -7.50
CA ARG A 245 1.45 4.75 -6.66
C ARG A 245 2.83 4.31 -7.13
N THR A 246 3.04 4.18 -8.44
CA THR A 246 4.36 3.81 -8.97
C THR A 246 5.38 4.91 -8.72
N ARG A 247 5.01 6.18 -8.91
CA ARG A 247 5.83 7.35 -8.53
C ARG A 247 6.24 7.31 -7.07
N LEU A 248 5.29 7.13 -6.15
CA LEU A 248 5.53 7.03 -4.72
C LEU A 248 6.42 5.84 -4.36
N MET A 249 6.30 4.71 -5.06
CA MET A 249 7.19 3.56 -4.85
C MET A 249 8.63 3.88 -5.26
N ILE A 250 8.83 4.56 -6.39
CA ILE A 250 10.16 5.01 -6.82
C ILE A 250 10.74 5.97 -5.78
N GLU A 251 9.98 6.99 -5.38
CA GLU A 251 10.40 7.95 -4.36
C GLU A 251 10.78 7.27 -3.04
N ASN A 252 9.93 6.37 -2.55
CA ASN A 252 10.22 5.63 -1.33
C ASN A 252 11.47 4.78 -1.47
N LEU A 253 11.58 3.96 -2.52
CA LEU A 253 12.75 3.11 -2.77
C LEU A 253 14.02 3.95 -2.89
N SER A 254 13.92 5.14 -3.48
CA SER A 254 15.02 6.07 -3.72
C SER A 254 15.47 6.86 -2.48
N ALA A 255 14.57 7.03 -1.50
CA ALA A 255 14.90 7.64 -0.22
C ALA A 255 15.62 6.64 0.70
N LEU A 256 15.38 5.34 0.51
CA LEU A 256 15.95 4.31 1.35
C LEU A 256 17.50 4.32 1.39
N PRO A 257 18.29 4.57 0.32
CA PRO A 257 19.77 4.66 0.38
C PRO A 257 20.31 5.65 1.41
N THR A 258 19.58 6.73 1.70
CA THR A 258 20.00 7.70 2.72
C THR A 258 19.74 7.25 4.15
N LEU A 259 18.88 6.24 4.30
CA LEU A 259 18.45 5.69 5.57
C LEU A 259 19.04 4.29 5.81
N ALA A 260 19.37 3.56 4.75
CA ALA A 260 20.03 2.27 4.74
C ALA A 260 21.52 2.46 4.98
N GLN A 261 22.07 1.66 5.88
CA GLN A 261 23.51 1.65 6.16
C GLN A 261 24.30 0.80 5.17
N ASP A 262 23.61 -0.06 4.38
CA ASP A 262 24.21 -1.05 3.49
C ASP A 262 23.43 -1.19 2.18
N ARG A 263 24.16 -1.34 1.07
CA ARG A 263 23.63 -1.58 -0.27
C ARG A 263 22.94 -2.94 -0.42
N THR A 264 23.26 -3.92 0.42
CA THR A 264 22.60 -5.25 0.41
C THR A 264 21.09 -5.15 0.58
N GLN A 265 20.60 -4.16 1.33
CA GLN A 265 19.17 -3.93 1.54
C GLN A 265 18.42 -3.59 0.23
N PHE A 266 19.08 -2.94 -0.74
CA PHE A 266 18.48 -2.68 -2.06
C PHE A 266 18.32 -3.96 -2.85
N ARG A 267 19.32 -4.84 -2.79
CA ARG A 267 19.25 -6.14 -3.45
C ARG A 267 18.09 -6.96 -2.90
N ASP A 268 17.91 -7.00 -1.58
CA ASP A 268 16.80 -7.73 -0.95
C ASP A 268 15.42 -7.16 -1.30
N ILE A 269 15.31 -5.83 -1.44
CA ILE A 269 14.05 -5.21 -1.90
C ILE A 269 13.83 -5.50 -3.39
N ALA A 270 14.87 -5.39 -4.22
CA ALA A 270 14.81 -5.68 -5.65
C ALA A 270 14.44 -7.15 -5.92
N ASP A 271 15.06 -8.09 -5.21
CA ASP A 271 14.75 -9.53 -5.30
C ASP A 271 13.29 -9.82 -4.92
N ARG A 272 12.74 -9.12 -3.91
CA ARG A 272 11.31 -9.23 -3.55
C ARG A 272 10.38 -8.69 -4.64
N PHE A 273 10.74 -7.58 -5.30
CA PHE A 273 9.96 -7.08 -6.43
C PHE A 273 10.09 -7.97 -7.67
N ALA A 274 11.27 -8.52 -7.94
CA ALA A 274 11.48 -9.48 -9.03
C ALA A 274 10.68 -10.77 -8.81
N ALA A 275 10.60 -11.27 -7.58
CA ALA A 275 9.73 -12.41 -7.26
C ALA A 275 8.23 -12.11 -7.49
N GLN A 276 7.81 -10.86 -7.27
CA GLN A 276 6.43 -10.43 -7.55
C GLN A 276 6.18 -10.13 -9.04
N SER A 277 7.19 -9.71 -9.80
CA SER A 277 7.09 -9.40 -11.23
C SER A 277 6.85 -10.64 -12.09
N ALA A 278 7.13 -11.84 -11.58
CA ALA A 278 6.70 -13.11 -12.16
C ALA A 278 5.16 -13.17 -12.42
N ARG A 279 4.39 -12.26 -11.82
CA ARG A 279 2.95 -12.06 -12.09
C ARG A 279 2.67 -11.09 -13.26
N ALA A 280 3.65 -10.83 -14.12
CA ALA A 280 3.56 -9.94 -15.28
C ALA A 280 3.09 -8.51 -14.94
N ASN A 281 3.57 -7.92 -13.84
CA ASN A 281 3.30 -6.51 -13.50
C ASN A 281 4.51 -5.62 -13.86
N PRO A 282 4.38 -4.71 -14.84
CA PRO A 282 5.51 -3.91 -15.31
C PRO A 282 6.06 -2.95 -14.25
N ALA A 283 5.24 -2.51 -13.28
CA ALA A 283 5.73 -1.66 -12.19
C ALA A 283 6.77 -2.40 -11.33
N PHE A 284 6.58 -3.69 -11.05
CA PHE A 284 7.53 -4.46 -10.26
C PHE A 284 8.82 -4.78 -11.03
N SER A 285 8.75 -4.98 -12.34
CA SER A 285 9.93 -5.11 -13.20
C SER A 285 10.73 -3.81 -13.24
N LEU A 286 10.08 -2.65 -13.38
CA LEU A 286 10.74 -1.35 -13.32
C LEU A 286 11.40 -1.11 -11.95
N LEU A 287 10.66 -1.34 -10.86
CA LEU A 287 11.16 -1.14 -9.49
C LEU A 287 12.31 -2.09 -9.13
N SER A 288 12.25 -3.36 -9.55
CA SER A 288 13.38 -4.28 -9.35
C SER A 288 14.60 -3.87 -10.17
N GLY A 289 14.41 -3.42 -11.42
CA GLY A 289 15.48 -2.85 -12.24
C GLY A 289 16.18 -1.66 -11.58
N LEU A 290 15.41 -0.70 -11.06
CA LEU A 290 15.94 0.45 -10.32
C LEU A 290 16.65 0.02 -9.01
N GLY A 291 16.05 -0.92 -8.27
CA GLY A 291 16.66 -1.45 -7.05
C GLY A 291 18.01 -2.14 -7.30
N TYR A 292 18.11 -2.95 -8.36
CA TYR A 292 19.39 -3.56 -8.76
C TYR A 292 20.40 -2.52 -9.24
N LEU A 293 19.95 -1.49 -9.97
CA LEU A 293 20.82 -0.40 -10.40
C LEU A 293 21.45 0.32 -9.20
N TRP A 294 20.65 0.65 -8.19
CA TRP A 294 21.13 1.27 -6.94
C TRP A 294 21.97 0.32 -6.07
N ALA A 295 21.75 -0.99 -6.17
CA ALA A 295 22.64 -1.99 -5.58
C ALA A 295 23.97 -2.14 -6.33
N GLY A 296 24.11 -1.56 -7.53
CA GLY A 296 25.27 -1.71 -8.40
C GLY A 296 25.29 -2.97 -9.27
N ASP A 297 24.20 -3.74 -9.29
CA ASP A 297 24.07 -4.98 -10.07
C ASP A 297 23.46 -4.68 -11.46
N ARG A 298 24.30 -4.14 -12.36
CA ARG A 298 23.86 -3.66 -13.68
C ARG A 298 23.28 -4.76 -14.58
N ASP A 299 23.74 -5.99 -14.44
CA ASP A 299 23.26 -7.10 -15.27
C ASP A 299 21.86 -7.54 -14.84
N LYS A 300 21.62 -7.68 -13.53
CA LYS A 300 20.25 -7.90 -13.03
C LYS A 300 19.34 -6.71 -13.32
N ALA A 301 19.84 -5.48 -13.22
CA ALA A 301 19.07 -4.29 -13.56
C ALA A 301 18.60 -4.33 -15.02
N ARG A 302 19.50 -4.65 -15.95
CA ARG A 302 19.19 -4.76 -17.39
C ARG A 302 18.16 -5.85 -17.66
N ALA A 303 18.34 -7.01 -17.04
CA ALA A 303 17.40 -8.12 -17.18
C ALA A 303 16.00 -7.74 -16.67
N ALA A 304 15.90 -7.18 -15.46
CA ALA A 304 14.63 -6.76 -14.88
C ALA A 304 13.93 -5.66 -15.69
N LEU A 305 14.65 -4.65 -16.16
CA LEU A 305 14.08 -3.61 -17.01
C LEU A 305 13.54 -4.17 -18.34
N ALA A 306 14.26 -5.11 -18.96
CA ALA A 306 13.81 -5.75 -20.21
C ALA A 306 12.50 -6.55 -20.02
N GLU A 307 12.28 -7.13 -18.84
CA GLU A 307 11.01 -7.80 -18.52
C GLU A 307 9.83 -6.82 -18.41
N THR A 308 10.07 -5.53 -18.17
CA THR A 308 9.00 -4.50 -18.11
C THR A 308 8.22 -4.43 -19.42
N GLY A 309 8.90 -4.49 -20.57
CA GLY A 309 8.25 -4.43 -21.90
C GLY A 309 7.44 -5.67 -22.27
N LYS A 310 7.68 -6.80 -21.59
CA LYS A 310 6.99 -8.07 -21.83
C LYS A 310 5.70 -8.21 -21.03
N ALA A 311 5.60 -7.53 -19.91
CA ALA A 311 4.43 -7.52 -19.05
C ALA A 311 3.31 -6.68 -19.68
N ARG A 312 2.17 -7.30 -19.99
CA ARG A 312 1.01 -6.65 -20.65
C ARG A 312 -0.28 -6.96 -19.92
N GLY A 313 -1.16 -5.95 -19.82
CA GLY A 313 -2.55 -6.10 -19.40
C GLY A 313 -2.77 -6.21 -17.89
N ALA A 314 -1.72 -6.03 -17.08
CA ALA A 314 -1.83 -6.06 -15.62
C ALA A 314 -2.19 -4.68 -15.01
N LEU A 315 -2.00 -3.60 -15.76
CA LEU A 315 -2.22 -2.22 -15.33
C LEU A 315 -3.05 -1.46 -16.38
N PRO A 316 -3.64 -0.30 -16.02
CA PRO A 316 -4.26 0.58 -17.00
C PRO A 316 -3.30 0.92 -18.14
N ARG A 317 -3.79 0.90 -19.39
CA ARG A 317 -2.95 0.97 -20.60
C ARG A 317 -1.99 2.15 -20.61
N ARG A 318 -2.47 3.34 -20.20
CA ARG A 318 -1.66 4.56 -20.16
C ARG A 318 -0.57 4.50 -19.08
N CYS A 319 -0.90 3.97 -17.90
CA CYS A 319 0.10 3.73 -16.85
C CYS A 319 1.17 2.75 -17.35
N GLU A 320 0.75 1.60 -17.90
CA GLU A 320 1.66 0.59 -18.47
C GLU A 320 2.60 1.19 -19.53
N ALA A 321 2.06 1.96 -20.48
CA ALA A 321 2.85 2.59 -21.54
C ALA A 321 3.95 3.52 -20.98
N LEU A 322 3.65 4.29 -19.93
CA LEU A 322 4.64 5.15 -19.27
C LEU A 322 5.76 4.35 -18.62
N LEU A 323 5.43 3.23 -17.97
CA LEU A 323 6.42 2.36 -17.31
C LEU A 323 7.33 1.68 -18.33
N VAL A 324 6.75 1.17 -19.42
CA VAL A 324 7.50 0.54 -20.52
C VAL A 324 8.42 1.56 -21.19
N ALA A 325 7.90 2.72 -21.58
CA ALA A 325 8.70 3.77 -22.22
C ALA A 325 9.88 4.20 -21.34
N LYS A 326 9.67 4.32 -20.02
CA LYS A 326 10.74 4.67 -19.10
C LYS A 326 11.78 3.56 -18.94
N ALA A 327 11.36 2.30 -18.90
CA ALA A 327 12.29 1.18 -18.85
C ALA A 327 13.16 1.09 -20.12
N GLU A 328 12.57 1.30 -21.29
CA GLU A 328 13.28 1.35 -22.58
C GLU A 328 14.28 2.50 -22.64
N GLU A 329 13.90 3.69 -22.16
CA GLU A 329 14.79 4.84 -22.06
C GLU A 329 16.01 4.56 -21.17
N LEU A 330 15.78 3.96 -19.98
CA LEU A 330 16.86 3.59 -19.06
C LEU A 330 17.81 2.55 -19.67
N LEU A 331 17.28 1.58 -20.41
CA LEU A 331 18.08 0.59 -21.15
C LEU A 331 18.91 1.24 -22.26
N ALA A 332 18.31 2.15 -23.03
CA ALA A 332 18.98 2.83 -24.14
C ALA A 332 20.14 3.73 -23.67
N ARG A 333 20.02 4.33 -22.48
CA ARG A 333 21.08 5.14 -21.87
C ARG A 333 22.28 4.30 -21.37
N GLY A 334 22.13 2.97 -21.26
CA GLY A 334 23.18 2.11 -20.69
C GLY A 334 23.40 2.30 -19.18
N PHE A 335 22.38 2.90 -18.54
CA PHE A 335 22.37 3.51 -17.21
C PHE A 335 23.21 4.78 -17.07
#